data_AF-A0A7Y3B323-F1
#
_entry.id   AF-A0A7Y3B323-F1
#
_cell.length_a   1.000
_cell.length_b   1.000
_cell.length_c   1.000
_cell.angle_alpha   90.00
_cell.angle_beta   90.00
_cell.angle_gamma   90.00
#
_symmetry.space_group_name_H-M   'P 1'
#
loop_
_entity.id
_entity.type
_entity.pdbx_description
1 polymer ?
#
loop_
_entity_poly.entity_id
_entity_poly.type
_entity_poly.pdbx_seq_one_letter_code
_entity_poly.pdbx_strand_id
1 'polypeptide(L)'
;MSSYEVTRSTTISAEPQQVYGKIVDLHKWESWSPWEGVDPDMTKRYAGPDSGVGASYSWSGNRKVGEGKMTITDIAEPSRVAIDLHFLKPFKAQNETVFDLAPAGEGTQVTWT
;
A
#
# COMPACT_ATOMS: atom_id res chain seq x y z
N MET A 1 25.62 -4.89 3.43
CA MET A 1 24.25 -4.49 3.81
C MET A 1 23.43 -5.77 3.86
N SER A 2 22.78 -6.06 4.97
CA SER A 2 21.86 -7.20 5.07
C SER A 2 20.53 -6.76 4.46
N SER A 3 20.10 -7.38 3.37
CA SER A 3 18.72 -7.27 2.89
C SER A 3 17.82 -8.13 3.77
N TYR A 4 16.58 -7.69 3.95
CA TYR A 4 15.54 -8.49 4.56
C TYR A 4 14.31 -8.43 3.65
N GLU A 5 13.55 -9.51 3.62
CA GLU A 5 12.32 -9.65 2.83
C GLU A 5 11.26 -10.20 3.78
N VAL A 6 10.05 -9.64 3.73
CA VAL A 6 8.94 -10.09 4.59
C VAL A 6 7.72 -10.35 3.74
N THR A 7 7.51 -11.61 3.38
CA THR A 7 6.30 -12.01 2.67
C THR A 7 5.20 -12.43 3.64
N ARG A 8 3.98 -11.96 3.37
CA ARG A 8 2.76 -12.42 4.02
C ARG A 8 1.69 -12.66 2.99
N SER A 9 0.72 -13.49 3.32
CA SER A 9 -0.37 -13.80 2.41
C SER A 9 -1.68 -14.00 3.17
N THR A 10 -2.80 -13.72 2.48
CA THR A 10 -4.16 -13.93 2.99
C THR A 10 -5.12 -14.19 1.85
N THR A 11 -6.23 -14.88 2.12
CA THR A 11 -7.29 -15.09 1.14
C THR A 11 -8.46 -14.15 1.44
N ILE A 12 -8.89 -13.39 0.43
CA ILE A 12 -10.02 -12.47 0.51
C ILE A 12 -11.17 -13.05 -0.32
N SER A 13 -12.36 -13.15 0.27
CA SER A 13 -13.59 -13.58 -0.42
C SER A 13 -14.14 -12.45 -1.31
N ALA A 14 -13.37 -12.09 -2.34
CA ALA A 14 -13.69 -11.09 -3.35
C ALA A 14 -12.94 -11.42 -4.65
N GLU A 15 -13.44 -10.94 -5.78
CA GLU A 15 -12.77 -11.10 -7.07
C GLU A 15 -11.46 -10.29 -7.13
N PRO A 16 -10.44 -10.75 -7.89
CA PRO A 16 -9.15 -10.06 -7.97
C PRO A 16 -9.28 -8.59 -8.36
N GLN A 17 -10.21 -8.27 -9.27
CA GLN A 17 -10.49 -6.90 -9.69
C GLN A 17 -10.93 -5.99 -8.53
N GLN A 18 -11.75 -6.51 -7.61
CA GLN A 18 -12.26 -5.74 -6.47
C GLN A 18 -11.14 -5.46 -5.46
N VAL A 19 -10.28 -6.45 -5.22
CA VAL A 19 -9.12 -6.31 -4.35
C VAL A 19 -8.10 -5.35 -4.97
N TYR A 20 -7.75 -5.56 -6.24
CA TYR A 20 -6.88 -4.69 -7.02
C TYR A 20 -7.34 -3.24 -6.98
N GLY A 21 -8.63 -2.99 -7.24
CA GLY A 21 -9.23 -1.66 -7.23
C GLY A 21 -9.17 -0.94 -5.87
N LYS A 22 -8.92 -1.64 -4.76
CA LYS A 22 -8.67 -1.05 -3.43
C LYS A 22 -7.20 -0.77 -3.15
N ILE A 23 -6.29 -1.46 -3.84
CA ILE A 23 -4.84 -1.30 -3.67
C ILE A 23 -4.32 -0.19 -4.60
N VAL A 24 -4.76 -0.17 -5.85
CA VAL A 24 -4.29 0.76 -6.89
C VAL A 24 -4.77 2.21 -6.71
N ASP A 25 -5.75 2.42 -5.83
CA ASP A 25 -6.27 3.73 -5.45
C ASP A 25 -5.92 4.01 -3.98
N LEU A 26 -4.91 4.86 -3.77
CA LEU A 26 -4.39 5.17 -2.44
C LEU A 26 -5.39 5.94 -1.56
N HIS A 27 -6.46 6.52 -2.13
CA HIS A 27 -7.53 7.13 -1.34
C HIS A 27 -8.36 6.07 -0.60
N LYS A 28 -8.48 4.86 -1.18
CA LYS A 28 -9.23 3.77 -0.55
C LYS A 28 -8.48 3.10 0.60
N TRP A 29 -7.19 3.37 0.75
CA TRP A 29 -6.38 2.83 1.84
C TRP A 29 -6.87 3.31 3.21
N GLU A 30 -7.52 4.48 3.29
CA GLU A 30 -8.15 4.94 4.53
C GLU A 30 -9.14 3.92 5.12
N SER A 31 -9.79 3.11 4.28
CA SER A 31 -10.82 2.18 4.73
C SER A 31 -10.29 0.87 5.33
N TRP A 32 -9.00 0.56 5.17
CA TRP A 32 -8.46 -0.75 5.58
C TRP A 32 -7.01 -0.74 6.08
N SER A 33 -6.24 0.33 5.83
CA SER A 33 -4.84 0.41 6.22
C SER A 33 -4.70 0.46 7.74
N PRO A 34 -3.75 -0.28 8.33
CA PRO A 34 -3.57 -0.33 9.78
C PRO A 34 -3.04 0.99 10.39
N TRP A 35 -2.55 1.91 9.55
CA TRP A 35 -2.03 3.21 9.98
C TRP A 35 -3.13 4.24 10.23
N GLU A 36 -4.33 3.94 9.77
CA GLU A 36 -5.45 4.88 9.73
C GLU A 36 -6.22 4.86 11.06
N GLY A 37 -6.49 6.05 11.60
CA GLY A 37 -7.13 6.22 12.92
C GLY A 37 -6.18 6.11 14.12
N VAL A 38 -4.88 5.90 13.91
CA VAL A 38 -3.87 5.89 15.00
C VAL A 38 -3.58 7.29 15.54
N ASP A 39 -3.69 8.31 14.67
CA ASP A 39 -3.51 9.71 15.03
C ASP A 39 -4.63 10.57 14.43
N PRO A 40 -5.50 11.20 15.25
CA PRO A 40 -6.57 12.06 14.75
C PRO A 40 -6.06 13.34 14.06
N ASP A 41 -4.81 13.75 14.34
CA ASP A 41 -4.21 14.96 13.74
C ASP A 41 -3.36 14.64 12.50
N MET A 42 -3.41 13.40 12.00
CA MET A 42 -2.63 12.99 10.83
C MET A 42 -3.03 13.78 9.59
N THR A 43 -2.06 14.45 8.99
CA THR A 43 -2.27 15.16 7.73
C THR A 43 -1.89 14.26 6.57
N LYS A 44 -2.81 14.13 5.60
CA LYS A 44 -2.64 13.36 4.37
C LYS A 44 -2.54 14.29 3.18
N ARG A 45 -1.69 13.94 2.22
CA ARG A 45 -1.64 14.61 0.92
C ARG A 45 -1.50 13.58 -0.18
N TYR A 46 -2.39 13.69 -1.16
CA TYR A 46 -2.36 12.92 -2.38
C TYR A 46 -1.80 13.77 -3.52
N ALA A 47 -1.03 13.15 -4.40
CA ALA A 47 -0.49 13.81 -5.58
C ALA A 47 -0.31 12.80 -6.73
N GLY A 48 -0.33 13.30 -7.96
CA GLY A 48 -0.33 12.46 -9.16
C GLY A 48 -1.76 12.09 -9.59
N PRO A 49 -1.94 11.03 -10.39
CA PRO A 49 -3.26 10.53 -10.75
C PRO A 49 -4.00 9.96 -9.53
N ASP A 50 -5.33 9.88 -9.63
CA ASP A 50 -6.19 9.36 -8.55
C ASP A 50 -5.91 7.88 -8.23
N SER A 51 -5.45 7.13 -9.24
CA SER A 51 -5.08 5.70 -9.13
C SER A 51 -4.03 5.32 -10.17
N GLY A 52 -3.26 4.27 -9.89
CA GLY A 52 -2.29 3.69 -10.83
C GLY A 52 -0.89 4.30 -10.72
N VAL A 53 -0.04 4.01 -11.71
CA VAL A 53 1.37 4.40 -11.70
C VAL A 53 1.52 5.93 -11.57
N GLY A 54 2.36 6.35 -10.63
CA GLY A 54 2.60 7.75 -10.30
C GLY A 54 1.65 8.32 -9.24
N ALA A 55 0.56 7.62 -8.90
CA ALA A 55 -0.29 8.01 -7.77
C ALA A 55 0.54 7.93 -6.48
N SER A 56 0.44 8.96 -5.65
CA SER A 56 1.21 9.04 -4.42
C SER A 56 0.37 9.52 -3.25
N TYR A 57 0.70 8.98 -2.08
CA TYR A 57 0.09 9.30 -0.80
C TYR A 57 1.19 9.58 0.21
N SER A 58 1.15 10.75 0.82
CA SER A 58 2.05 11.13 1.91
C SER A 58 1.28 11.42 3.17
N TRP A 59 1.85 11.04 4.30
CA TRP A 59 1.29 11.29 5.62
C TRP A 59 2.32 11.91 6.53
N SER A 60 1.83 12.72 7.47
CA SER A 60 2.61 13.27 8.57
C SER A 60 1.75 13.25 9.82
N GLY A 61 2.21 12.54 10.85
CA GLY A 61 1.55 12.45 12.15
C GLY A 61 2.54 12.42 13.31
N ASN A 62 2.04 11.97 14.46
CA ASN A 62 2.81 11.82 15.69
C ASN A 62 3.87 10.71 15.59
N ARG A 63 4.65 10.52 16.67
CA ARG A 63 5.75 9.54 16.70
C ARG A 63 5.34 8.07 16.44
N LYS A 64 4.05 7.71 16.55
CA LYS A 64 3.56 6.34 16.31
C LYS A 64 3.32 6.07 14.83
N VAL A 65 2.79 7.05 14.10
CA VAL A 65 2.50 6.92 12.66
C VAL A 65 3.67 7.41 11.80
N GLY A 66 4.46 8.34 12.34
CA GLY A 66 5.62 8.90 11.68
C GLY A 66 5.26 9.80 10.50
N GLU A 67 6.22 9.95 9.60
CA GLU A 67 6.07 10.70 8.37
C GLU A 67 6.60 9.84 7.22
N GLY A 68 5.87 9.77 6.12
CA GLY A 68 6.27 8.97 4.98
C GLY A 68 5.48 9.27 3.71
N LYS A 69 5.86 8.57 2.64
CA LYS A 69 5.26 8.66 1.32
C LYS A 69 5.24 7.29 0.67
N MET A 70 4.12 6.93 0.07
CA MET A 70 3.95 5.82 -0.85
C MET A 70 3.75 6.35 -2.25
N THR A 71 4.35 5.70 -3.24
CA THR A 71 4.13 5.99 -4.67
C THR A 71 3.95 4.67 -5.40
N ILE A 72 2.88 4.54 -6.20
CA ILE A 72 2.71 3.37 -7.07
C ILE A 72 3.71 3.48 -8.23
N THR A 73 4.57 2.49 -8.38
CA THR A 73 5.65 2.49 -9.37
C THR A 73 5.36 1.58 -10.57
N ASP A 74 4.61 0.50 -10.35
CA ASP A 74 4.26 -0.46 -11.39
C ASP A 74 2.89 -1.11 -11.12
N ILE A 75 2.17 -1.47 -12.18
CA ILE A 75 0.90 -2.19 -12.11
C ILE A 75 0.81 -3.23 -13.22
N ALA A 76 0.23 -4.38 -12.92
CA ALA A 76 -0.25 -5.33 -13.91
C ALA A 76 -1.68 -5.72 -13.53
N GLU A 77 -2.67 -5.12 -14.16
CA GLU A 77 -4.06 -5.30 -13.81
C GLU A 77 -4.56 -6.73 -14.16
N PRO A 78 -5.34 -7.39 -13.28
CA PRO A 78 -5.61 -7.09 -11.87
C PRO A 78 -4.70 -7.87 -10.91
N SER A 79 -3.56 -8.36 -11.38
CA SER A 79 -2.72 -9.33 -10.68
C SER A 79 -1.60 -8.73 -9.83
N ARG A 80 -1.19 -7.47 -10.06
CA ARG A 80 -0.01 -6.90 -9.38
C ARG A 80 -0.07 -5.39 -9.20
N VAL A 81 0.42 -4.90 -8.05
CA VAL A 81 0.72 -3.48 -7.78
C VAL A 81 2.04 -3.39 -7.02
N ALA A 82 3.00 -2.60 -7.53
CA ALA A 82 4.25 -2.28 -6.83
C ALA A 82 4.22 -0.84 -6.29
N ILE A 83 4.73 -0.67 -5.08
CA ILE A 83 4.73 0.58 -4.34
C ILE A 83 6.14 0.85 -3.80
N ASP A 84 6.64 2.05 -4.03
CA ASP A 84 7.83 2.57 -3.38
C ASP A 84 7.42 3.30 -2.09
N LEU A 85 7.85 2.75 -0.96
CA LEU A 85 7.47 3.17 0.38
C LEU A 85 8.66 3.84 1.08
N HIS A 86 8.54 5.14 1.30
CA HIS A 86 9.53 5.98 1.95
C HIS A 86 9.06 6.39 3.34
N PHE A 87 9.69 5.88 4.38
CA PHE A 87 9.61 6.45 5.72
C PHE A 87 10.63 7.57 5.85
N LEU A 88 10.20 8.74 6.34
CA LEU A 88 11.02 9.93 6.53
C LEU A 88 11.34 10.17 8.01
N LYS A 89 10.36 9.97 8.90
CA LYS A 89 10.52 10.12 10.35
C LYS A 89 9.76 9.03 11.12
N PRO A 90 10.25 8.61 12.30
CA PRO A 90 11.48 9.05 12.95
C PRO A 90 12.76 8.45 12.36
N PHE A 91 12.65 7.35 11.61
CA PHE A 91 13.78 6.70 10.94
C PHE A 91 13.56 6.71 9.43
N LYS A 92 14.59 7.09 8.68
CA LYS A 92 14.55 7.05 7.23
C LYS A 92 14.69 5.61 6.76
N ALA A 93 13.74 5.13 5.99
CA ALA A 93 13.79 3.83 5.33
C ALA A 93 13.11 3.94 3.97
N GLN A 94 13.63 3.21 2.99
CA GLN A 94 13.00 3.03 1.71
C GLN A 94 12.83 1.53 1.52
N ASN A 95 11.61 1.10 1.24
CA ASN A 95 11.29 -0.29 0.97
C ASN A 95 10.43 -0.35 -0.30
N GLU A 96 10.64 -1.39 -1.08
CA GLU A 96 9.71 -1.77 -2.12
C GLU A 96 8.63 -2.67 -1.49
N THR A 97 7.37 -2.45 -1.85
CA THR A 97 6.26 -3.30 -1.44
C THR A 97 5.52 -3.76 -2.68
N VAL A 98 5.42 -5.07 -2.87
CA VAL A 98 4.74 -5.66 -4.02
C VAL A 98 3.53 -6.43 -3.54
N PHE A 99 2.36 -6.13 -4.10
CA PHE A 99 1.14 -6.90 -3.94
C PHE A 99 0.93 -7.79 -5.16
N ASP A 100 0.87 -9.10 -4.96
CA ASP A 100 0.48 -10.09 -5.96
C ASP A 100 -0.91 -10.64 -5.62
N LEU A 101 -1.78 -10.70 -6.63
CA LEU A 101 -3.17 -11.12 -6.55
C LEU A 101 -3.39 -12.30 -7.49
N ALA A 102 -3.73 -13.46 -6.92
CA ALA A 102 -4.02 -14.67 -7.66
C ALA A 102 -5.43 -15.18 -7.34
N PRO A 103 -6.20 -15.68 -8.32
CA PRO A 103 -7.46 -16.36 -8.04
C PRO A 103 -7.27 -17.55 -7.09
N ALA A 104 -8.16 -17.69 -6.10
CA ALA A 104 -8.14 -18.78 -5.13
C ALA A 104 -9.58 -19.25 -4.84
N GLY A 105 -10.07 -20.16 -5.67
CA GLY A 105 -11.46 -20.63 -5.61
C GLY A 105 -12.44 -19.49 -5.92
N GLU A 106 -13.33 -19.19 -4.98
CA GLU A 106 -14.28 -18.07 -5.06
C GLU A 106 -13.70 -16.72 -4.56
N GLY A 107 -12.41 -16.70 -4.21
CA GLY A 107 -11.74 -15.52 -3.69
C GLY A 107 -10.42 -15.21 -4.39
N THR A 108 -9.64 -14.35 -3.74
CA THR A 108 -8.32 -13.90 -4.21
C THR A 108 -7.29 -14.18 -3.12
N GLN A 109 -6.25 -14.91 -3.46
CA GLN A 109 -5.03 -14.96 -2.67
C GLN A 109 -4.26 -13.67 -2.90
N VAL A 110 -4.10 -12.90 -1.83
CA VAL A 110 -3.24 -11.72 -1.78
C VAL A 110 -1.94 -12.13 -1.13
N THR A 111 -0.83 -11.80 -1.77
CA THR A 111 0.52 -11.92 -1.20
C THR A 111 1.15 -10.54 -1.24
N TRP A 112 1.78 -10.12 -0.16
CA TRP A 112 2.57 -8.89 -0.13
C TRP A 112 3.95 -9.15 0.46
N THR A 113 4.95 -8.57 -0.20
CA THR A 113 6.37 -8.70 0.12
C THR A 113 6.99 -7.32 0.31
#